data_AF-A0A075I616-F1
#
_entry.id   AF-A0A075I616-F1
#
_cell.length_a   1.000
_cell.length_b   1.000
_cell.length_c   1.000
_cell.angle_alpha   90.00
_cell.angle_beta   90.00
_cell.angle_gamma   90.00
#
_symmetry.space_group_name_H-M   'P 1'
#
loop_
_entity.id
_entity.type
_entity.pdbx_description
1 polymer ?
#
loop_
_entity_poly.entity_id
_entity_poly.type
_entity_poly.pdbx_seq_one_letter_code
_entity_poly.pdbx_strand_id
1 'polypeptide(L)'
;MIEGQRNFVKISSMKMCVAIIKHEESYLLTCGPPSMKDTAVCYAMIEPTGQDMPDIAKRIRYEFLSSNEEIAKPFSIDDFVRVLPTGASNITESGSGT
;
A
#
# COMPACT_ATOMS: atom_id res chain seq x y z
N MET A 1 15.21 -0.41 -37.48
CA MET A 1 14.34 0.65 -36.92
C MET A 1 13.25 -0.06 -36.14
N ILE A 2 13.16 0.13 -34.82
CA ILE A 2 12.05 -0.45 -34.04
C ILE A 2 10.90 0.54 -34.15
N GLU A 3 9.88 0.17 -34.93
CA GLU A 3 8.62 0.89 -35.00
C GLU A 3 7.69 0.31 -33.94
N GLY A 4 7.37 1.11 -32.93
CA GLY A 4 6.41 0.78 -31.87
C GLY A 4 5.47 1.95 -31.67
N GLN A 5 4.17 1.69 -31.65
CA GLN A 5 3.17 2.68 -31.29
C GLN A 5 3.26 2.96 -29.79
N ARG A 6 3.50 4.21 -29.41
CA ARG A 6 3.54 4.62 -28.00
C ARG A 6 2.13 4.50 -27.40
N ASN A 7 1.94 3.54 -26.51
CA ASN A 7 0.73 3.42 -25.70
C ASN A 7 0.83 4.33 -24.48
N PHE A 8 0.32 5.56 -24.62
CA PHE A 8 0.18 6.49 -23.50
C PHE A 8 -1.13 6.21 -22.78
N VAL A 9 -1.05 5.79 -21.51
CA VAL A 9 -2.21 5.76 -20.63
C VAL A 9 -2.29 7.11 -19.91
N LYS A 10 -3.32 7.91 -20.22
CA LYS A 10 -3.63 9.13 -19.45
C LYS A 10 -4.25 8.73 -18.11
N ILE A 11 -3.41 8.58 -17.09
CA ILE A 11 -3.85 8.45 -15.69
C ILE A 11 -3.81 9.82 -15.01
N SER A 12 -4.86 10.16 -14.26
CA SER A 12 -4.98 11.44 -13.55
C SER A 12 -4.05 11.53 -12.33
N SER A 13 -3.76 10.38 -11.70
CA SER A 13 -2.74 10.24 -10.67
C SER A 13 -2.21 8.81 -10.62
N MET A 14 -0.97 8.63 -10.14
CA MET A 14 -0.47 7.31 -9.78
C MET A 14 -0.93 7.00 -8.35
N LYS A 15 -1.82 6.02 -8.21
CA LYS A 15 -2.25 5.49 -6.91
C LYS A 15 -1.76 4.06 -6.74
N MET A 16 -1.27 3.74 -5.56
CA MET A 16 -0.95 2.38 -5.15
C MET A 16 -1.68 2.05 -3.84
N CYS A 17 -1.86 0.77 -3.56
CA CYS A 17 -2.48 0.28 -2.34
C CYS A 17 -1.44 -0.52 -1.56
N VAL A 18 -1.12 -0.08 -0.35
CA VAL A 18 -0.41 -0.89 0.66
C VAL A 18 -1.49 -1.65 1.42
N ALA A 19 -1.36 -2.97 1.53
CA ALA A 19 -2.43 -3.80 2.10
C ALA A 19 -1.89 -4.99 2.88
N ILE A 20 -2.63 -5.39 3.91
CA ILE A 20 -2.57 -6.75 4.44
C ILE A 20 -3.69 -7.55 3.78
N ILE A 21 -3.33 -8.62 3.07
CA ILE A 21 -4.27 -9.53 2.40
C ILE A 21 -4.17 -10.92 3.01
N LYS A 22 -5.28 -11.67 2.99
CA LYS A 22 -5.24 -13.10 3.30
C LYS A 22 -4.64 -13.84 2.11
N HIS A 23 -3.59 -14.62 2.35
CA HIS A 23 -2.95 -15.45 1.33
C HIS A 23 -2.75 -16.85 1.91
N GLU A 24 -3.46 -17.81 1.32
CA GLU A 24 -3.54 -19.20 1.81
C GLU A 24 -4.01 -19.25 3.27
N GLU A 25 -3.18 -19.79 4.17
CA GLU A 25 -3.44 -19.89 5.61
C GLU A 25 -2.83 -18.74 6.42
N SER A 26 -2.27 -17.73 5.76
CA SER A 26 -1.53 -16.63 6.39
C SER A 26 -1.96 -15.24 5.91
N TYR A 27 -1.33 -14.20 6.46
CA TYR A 27 -1.49 -12.82 6.02
C TYR A 27 -0.20 -12.32 5.38
N LEU A 28 -0.34 -11.58 4.29
CA LEU A 28 0.77 -10.96 3.57
C LEU A 28 0.61 -9.44 3.60
N LEU A 29 1.65 -8.73 4.04
CA LEU A 29 1.79 -7.30 3.83
C LEU A 29 2.43 -7.06 2.45
N THR A 30 1.79 -6.24 1.61
CA THR A 30 2.23 -6.00 0.23
C THR A 30 1.84 -4.60 -0.26
N CYS A 31 2.33 -4.22 -1.44
CA CYS A 31 1.95 -3.00 -2.15
C CYS A 31 1.71 -3.30 -3.63
N GLY A 32 0.68 -2.69 -4.22
CA GLY A 32 0.24 -3.03 -5.56
C GLY A 32 -0.86 -2.12 -6.10
N PRO A 33 -1.67 -2.59 -7.07
CA PRO A 33 -2.68 -1.76 -7.71
C PRO A 33 -3.82 -1.36 -6.74
N PRO A 34 -4.51 -0.23 -6.99
CA PRO A 34 -5.63 0.23 -6.16
C PRO A 34 -6.73 -0.80 -5.92
N SER A 35 -6.97 -1.70 -6.89
CA SER A 35 -7.99 -2.75 -6.81
C SER A 35 -7.76 -3.75 -5.67
N MET A 36 -6.56 -3.81 -5.08
CA MET A 36 -6.31 -4.68 -3.93
C MET A 36 -7.12 -4.28 -2.69
N LYS A 37 -7.60 -3.03 -2.61
CA LYS A 37 -8.47 -2.54 -1.54
C LYS A 37 -9.69 -3.45 -1.33
N ASP A 38 -10.25 -3.99 -2.41
CA ASP A 38 -11.51 -4.75 -2.38
C ASP A 38 -11.40 -6.10 -1.66
N THR A 39 -10.18 -6.62 -1.50
CA THR A 39 -9.89 -7.91 -0.84
C THR A 39 -8.95 -7.76 0.37
N ALA A 40 -8.64 -6.54 0.76
CA ALA A 40 -7.69 -6.25 1.83
C ALA A 40 -8.35 -6.32 3.20
N VAL A 41 -7.66 -6.90 4.18
CA VAL A 41 -8.06 -6.81 5.59
C VAL A 41 -7.81 -5.40 6.12
N CYS A 42 -6.65 -4.84 5.81
CA CYS A 42 -6.28 -3.45 6.08
C CYS A 42 -5.66 -2.88 4.81
N TYR A 43 -5.98 -1.64 4.46
CA TYR A 43 -5.39 -0.97 3.30
C TYR A 43 -5.08 0.50 3.57
N ALA A 44 -4.08 1.02 2.86
CA ALA A 44 -3.76 2.43 2.74
C ALA A 44 -3.48 2.75 1.27
N MET A 45 -4.22 3.70 0.72
CA MET A 45 -4.01 4.25 -0.62
C MET A 45 -2.95 5.32 -0.56
N ILE A 46 -1.89 5.16 -1.36
CA ILE A 46 -0.78 6.10 -1.44
C ILE A 46 -0.64 6.70 -2.83
N GLU A 47 -0.17 7.94 -2.89
CA GLU A 47 0.27 8.62 -4.10
C GLU A 47 1.71 9.11 -3.94
N PRO A 48 2.46 9.30 -5.05
CA PRO A 48 3.76 9.96 -5.01
C PRO A 48 3.68 11.35 -4.37
N THR A 49 4.81 11.84 -3.86
CA THR A 49 4.98 13.08 -3.05
C THR A 49 4.66 12.87 -1.57
N GLY A 50 4.99 13.82 -0.70
CA GLY A 50 4.67 13.75 0.73
C GLY A 50 5.86 13.36 1.60
N GLN A 51 5.66 12.38 2.48
CA GLN A 51 6.60 12.00 3.53
C GLN A 51 7.57 10.92 3.08
N ASP A 52 8.70 10.79 3.77
CA ASP A 52 9.65 9.71 3.49
C ASP A 52 9.11 8.33 3.92
N MET A 53 9.79 7.27 3.47
CA MET A 53 9.33 5.89 3.69
C MET A 53 9.24 5.51 5.17
N PRO A 54 10.21 5.84 6.05
CA PRO A 54 10.10 5.52 7.47
C PRO A 54 8.89 6.17 8.14
N ASP A 55 8.58 7.44 7.84
CA ASP A 55 7.48 8.14 8.49
C ASP A 55 6.13 7.69 7.96
N ILE A 56 6.00 7.45 6.65
CA ILE A 56 4.76 6.90 6.09
C ILE A 56 4.53 5.46 6.56
N ALA A 57 5.59 4.64 6.68
CA ALA A 57 5.49 3.27 7.22
C ALA A 57 4.97 3.25 8.67
N LYS A 58 5.47 4.12 9.54
CA LYS A 58 4.97 4.26 10.92
C LYS A 58 3.49 4.62 10.93
N ARG A 59 3.07 5.55 10.06
CA ARG A 59 1.69 6.01 9.97
C ARG A 59 0.75 4.91 9.47
N ILE A 60 1.10 4.23 8.37
CA ILE A 60 0.31 3.10 7.86
C ILE A 60 0.19 2.01 8.92
N ARG A 61 1.30 1.64 9.59
CA ARG A 61 1.26 0.65 10.66
C ARG A 61 0.33 1.05 11.80
N TYR A 62 0.37 2.32 12.21
CA TYR A 62 -0.53 2.84 13.25
C TYR A 62 -2.02 2.74 12.83
N GLU A 63 -2.34 3.11 11.59
CA GLU A 63 -3.69 3.00 11.05
C GLU A 63 -4.14 1.53 10.97
N PHE A 64 -3.25 0.62 10.58
CA PHE A 64 -3.55 -0.82 10.49
C PHE A 64 -3.75 -1.47 11.87
N LEU A 65 -2.93 -1.10 12.86
CA LEU A 65 -3.09 -1.55 14.24
C LEU A 65 -4.39 -1.04 14.85
N SER A 66 -4.77 0.20 14.55
CA SER A 66 -6.02 0.81 15.02
C SER A 66 -7.23 0.15 14.39
N SER A 67 -7.09 -0.38 13.17
CA SER A 67 -8.18 -1.04 12.44
C SER A 67 -8.31 -2.53 12.74
N ASN A 68 -7.20 -3.28 12.85
CA ASN A 68 -7.22 -4.71 13.13
C ASN A 68 -5.89 -5.11 13.82
N GLU A 69 -5.84 -4.93 15.14
CA GLU A 69 -4.61 -5.15 15.92
C GLU A 69 -4.08 -6.58 15.77
N GLU A 70 -4.96 -7.59 15.84
CA GLU A 70 -4.58 -9.00 15.80
C GLU A 70 -3.78 -9.34 14.54
N ILE A 71 -4.25 -8.84 13.38
CA ILE A 71 -3.64 -9.14 12.08
C ILE A 71 -2.46 -8.22 11.78
N ALA A 72 -2.48 -6.96 12.25
CA ALA A 72 -1.42 -6.00 11.95
C ALA A 72 -0.18 -6.13 12.87
N LYS A 73 -0.37 -6.59 14.12
CA LYS A 73 0.70 -6.68 15.14
C LYS A 73 1.92 -7.51 14.75
N PRO A 74 1.80 -8.64 14.02
CA PRO A 74 2.95 -9.42 13.58
C PRO A 74 3.91 -8.67 12.63
N PHE A 75 3.43 -7.64 11.92
CA PHE A 75 4.25 -6.88 10.99
C PHE A 75 5.05 -5.77 11.69
N SER A 76 6.36 -5.78 11.49
CA SER A 76 7.28 -4.77 11.99
C SER A 76 7.25 -3.51 11.12
N ILE A 77 7.74 -2.38 11.64
CA ILE A 77 7.87 -1.14 10.83
C ILE A 77 8.73 -1.39 9.59
N ASP A 78 9.79 -2.20 9.70
CA ASP A 78 10.67 -2.52 8.59
C ASP A 78 9.96 -3.29 7.47
N ASP A 79 8.96 -4.12 7.82
CA ASP A 79 8.14 -4.81 6.82
C ASP A 79 7.29 -3.80 6.02
N PHE A 80 6.73 -2.79 6.68
CA PHE A 80 6.04 -1.69 6.01
C PHE A 80 6.99 -0.89 5.12
N VAL A 81 8.21 -0.60 5.57
CA VAL A 81 9.22 0.09 4.75
C VAL A 81 9.58 -0.73 3.50
N ARG A 82 9.71 -2.06 3.63
CA ARG A 82 10.09 -2.94 2.50
C ARG A 82 9.05 -3.02 1.40
N VAL A 83 7.76 -2.91 1.73
CA VAL A 83 6.69 -3.00 0.71
C VAL A 83 6.40 -1.67 0.03
N LEU A 84 6.82 -0.55 0.62
CA LEU A 84 6.58 0.77 0.05
C LEU A 84 7.36 0.96 -1.26
N PRO A 85 6.77 1.65 -2.25
CA PRO A 85 7.53 2.07 -3.43
C PRO A 85 8.61 3.05 -3.00
N THR A 86 9.75 3.02 -3.69
CA THR A 86 10.85 3.95 -3.40
C THR A 86 10.43 5.40 -3.65
N GLY A 87 10.71 6.27 -2.67
CA GLY A 87 10.44 7.70 -2.77
C GLY A 87 9.44 8.18 -1.73
N ALA A 88 9.08 9.46 -1.82
CA ALA A 88 8.12 10.07 -0.92
C ALA A 88 6.69 9.67 -1.28
N SER A 89 5.88 9.38 -0.25
CA SER A 89 4.48 8.97 -0.39
C SER A 89 3.54 9.75 0.53
N ASN A 90 2.32 9.96 0.07
CA ASN A 90 1.23 10.57 0.83
C ASN A 90 0.05 9.60 0.90
N ILE A 91 -0.48 9.37 2.10
CA ILE A 91 -1.69 8.57 2.29
C ILE A 91 -2.89 9.44 1.92
N THR A 92 -3.73 8.92 1.02
CA THR A 92 -4.94 9.59 0.54
C THR A 92 -6.21 9.00 1.13
N GLU A 93 -6.18 7.73 1.53
CA GLU A 93 -7.28 7.00 2.14
C GLU A 93 -6.71 5.80 2.90
N SER A 94 -7.34 5.40 4.00
CA SER A 94 -7.07 4.12 4.66
C SER A 94 -8.33 3.53 5.28
N GLY A 95 -8.33 2.22 5.50
CA GLY A 95 -9.43 1.52 6.12
C GLY A 95 -9.20 0.02 6.25
N SER A 96 -10.26 -0.70 6.61
CA SER A 96 -10.32 -2.15 6.65
C SER A 96 -11.39 -2.71 5.73
N GLY A 97 -11.15 -3.92 5.23
CA GLY A 97 -12.18 -4.76 4.64
C GLY A 97 -13.03 -5.43 5.71
N THR A 98 -14.23 -5.87 5.32
CA THR A 98 -15.14 -6.68 6.15
C THR A 98 -14.87 -8.16 6.01
#